data_AF-A0A293MA49-F1
#
_entry.id   AF-A0A293MA49-F1
#
_cell.length_a   1.000
_cell.length_b   1.000
_cell.length_c   1.000
_cell.angle_alpha   90.00
_cell.angle_beta   90.00
_cell.angle_gamma   90.00
#
_symmetry.space_group_name_H-M   'P 1'
#
loop_
_entity.id
_entity.type
_entity.pdbx_description
1 polymer ?
#
loop_
_entity_poly.entity_id
_entity_poly.type
_entity_poly.pdbx_seq_one_letter_code
_entity_poly.pdbx_strand_id
1 'polypeptide(L)' 'MNNQKIHFRHVMLWEFKQGNSAIATAQKLCSVYGEGVISDRAVRNWFVKFRSGDMTLKDEPRMGRPSDFDDDVAKDGSSF' A
#
# COMPACT_ATOMS: atom_id res chain seq x y z
N MET A 1 -9.37 -1.84 -6.57
CA MET A 1 -9.14 -1.39 -5.17
C MET A 1 -7.66 -1.53 -4.71
N ASN A 2 -6.67 -1.46 -5.61
CA ASN A 2 -5.23 -1.53 -5.26
C ASN A 2 -4.54 -0.15 -5.17
N ASN A 3 -5.08 0.86 -5.86
CA ASN A 3 -4.49 2.21 -5.88
C ASN A 3 -4.53 2.91 -4.52
N GLN A 4 -5.59 2.72 -3.74
CA GLN A 4 -5.74 3.38 -2.44
C GLN A 4 -4.74 2.86 -1.40
N LYS A 5 -4.41 1.56 -1.43
CA LYS A 5 -3.37 0.98 -0.56
C LYS A 5 -1.99 1.51 -0.94
N ILE A 6 -1.68 1.57 -2.23
CA ILE A 6 -0.42 2.12 -2.73
C ILE A 6 -0.30 3.60 -2.36
N HIS A 7 -1.40 4.37 -2.43
CA HIS A 7 -1.44 5.76 -2.01
C HIS A 7 -1.04 5.92 -0.54
N PHE A 8 -1.64 5.17 0.39
CA PHE A 8 -1.25 5.23 1.80
C PHE A 8 0.21 4.86 2.04
N ARG A 9 0.74 3.89 1.29
CA ARG A 9 2.15 3.51 1.39
C ARG A 9 3.09 4.63 0.96
N HIS A 10 2.75 5.37 -0.11
CA HIS A 10 3.50 6.55 -0.51
C HIS A 10 3.46 7.64 0.58
N VAL A 11 2.28 7.90 1.14
CA VAL A 11 2.14 8.89 2.22
C VAL A 11 2.96 8.48 3.44
N MET A 12 2.91 7.20 3.84
CA MET A 12 3.71 6.68 4.96
C MET A 12 5.22 6.80 4.70
N LEU A 13 5.69 6.51 3.47
CA LEU A 13 7.10 6.66 3.12
C LEU A 13 7.54 8.14 3.16
N TRP A 14 6.69 9.04 2.69
CA TRP A 14 6.95 10.47 2.73
C TRP A 14 7.08 10.97 4.18
N GLU A 15 6.14 10.62 5.06
CA GLU A 15 6.17 10.96 6.48
C GLU A 15 7.41 10.37 7.19
N PHE A 16 7.79 9.14 6.85
CA PHE A 16 9.01 8.52 7.37
C PHE A 16 10.27 9.29 6.98
N LYS A 17 10.38 9.73 5.71
CA LYS A 17 11.52 10.54 5.23
C LYS A 17 11.58 11.92 5.88
N GLN A 18 10.44 12.47 6.29
CA GLN A 18 10.35 13.71 7.06
C GLN A 18 10.77 13.53 8.54
N GLY A 19 11.03 12.29 8.99
CA GLY A 19 11.42 11.99 10.37
C GLY A 19 10.24 11.87 11.34
N ASN A 20 9.01 11.80 10.84
CA ASN A 20 7.84 11.65 11.69
C ASN A 20 7.74 10.24 12.27
N SER A 21 7.01 10.08 13.37
CA SER A 21 6.80 8.78 13.99
C SER A 21 5.63 8.03 13.34
N ALA A 22 5.62 6.70 13.47
CA ALA A 22 4.52 5.87 12.98
C ALA A 22 3.17 6.25 13.63
N ILE A 23 3.19 6.65 14.91
CA ILE A 23 1.98 7.04 15.66
C ILE A 23 1.41 8.35 15.10
N ALA A 24 2.26 9.37 14.93
CA ALA A 24 1.85 10.65 14.35
C ALA A 24 1.32 10.47 12.92
N THR A 25 1.97 9.60 12.15
CA THR A 25 1.55 9.26 10.78
C THR A 25 0.18 8.58 10.76
N ALA A 26 -0.08 7.62 11.66
CA ALA A 26 -1.37 6.95 11.77
C ALA A 26 -2.48 7.93 12.14
N GLN A 27 -2.26 8.80 13.11
CA GLN A 27 -3.21 9.84 13.52
C GLN A 27 -3.53 10.81 12.38
N LYS A 28 -2.51 11.27 11.65
CA LYS A 28 -2.71 12.16 10.49
C LYS A 28 -3.50 11.46 9.37
N LEU A 29 -3.19 10.19 9.08
CA LEU A 29 -3.92 9.41 8.08
C LEU A 29 -5.39 9.24 8.46
N CYS A 30 -5.69 8.89 9.71
CA CYS A 30 -7.08 8.80 10.20
C CYS A 30 -7.79 10.16 10.16
N SER A 31 -7.09 11.25 10.49
CA SER A 31 -7.66 12.60 10.47
C SER A 31 -8.00 13.10 9.05
N VAL A 32 -7.19 12.75 8.04
CA VAL A 32 -7.39 13.22 6.66
C VAL A 32 -8.34 12.31 5.88
N TYR A 33 -8.23 10.99 6.05
CA TYR A 33 -8.97 10.02 5.23
C TYR A 33 -10.15 9.37 5.94
N GLY A 34 -10.28 9.56 7.26
CA GLY A 34 -11.33 8.97 8.09
C GLY A 34 -10.81 7.85 9.00
N GLU A 35 -11.52 7.62 10.10
CA GLU A 35 -11.19 6.56 11.04
C GLU A 35 -11.31 5.16 10.40
N GLY A 36 -10.42 4.24 10.80
CA GLY A 36 -10.45 2.86 10.35
C GLY A 36 -9.90 2.60 8.94
N VAL A 37 -9.48 3.65 8.22
CA VAL A 37 -8.90 3.51 6.86
C VAL A 37 -7.56 2.79 6.86
N ILE A 38 -6.76 3.01 7.90
CA ILE A 38 -5.51 2.28 8.14
C ILE A 38 -5.39 1.94 9.62
N SER A 39 -4.91 0.74 9.94
CA SER A 39 -4.65 0.36 11.32
C SER A 39 -3.27 0.84 11.76
N ASP A 40 -3.14 1.23 13.03
CA ASP A 40 -1.86 1.54 13.66
C ASP A 40 -0.81 0.47 13.42
N ARG A 41 -1.22 -0.80 13.47
CA ARG A 41 -0.34 -1.95 13.23
C ARG A 41 0.21 -1.94 11.80
N ALA A 42 -0.62 -1.61 10.81
CA ALA A 42 -0.16 -1.50 9.43
C ALA A 42 0.90 -0.41 9.28
N VAL A 43 0.67 0.78 9.86
CA VAL A 43 1.64 1.89 9.81
C VAL A 43 2.96 1.49 10.46
N ARG A 44 2.91 0.89 11.66
CA ARG A 44 4.12 0.41 12.35
C ARG A 44 4.90 -0.62 11.52
N ASN A 45 4.23 -1.56 10.88
CA ASN A 45 4.88 -2.57 10.03
C ASN A 45 5.61 -1.92 8.85
N TRP A 46 4.98 -0.95 8.19
CA TRP A 46 5.63 -0.19 7.11
C TRP A 46 6.86 0.58 7.61
N PHE A 47 6.78 1.20 8.78
CA PHE A 47 7.92 1.90 9.37
C PHE A 47 9.06 0.96 9.78
N VAL A 48 8.76 -0.27 10.21
CA VAL A 48 9.80 -1.30 10.41
C VAL A 48 10.48 -1.63 9.08
N LYS A 49 9.71 -1.84 8.01
CA LYS A 49 10.21 -2.11 6.66
C LYS A 49 11.10 -0.97 6.13
N PHE A 50 10.68 0.28 6.31
CA PHE A 50 11.47 1.44 5.88
C PHE A 50 12.77 1.58 6.69
N ARG A 51 12.75 1.24 7.99
CA ARG A 51 13.97 1.24 8.82
C ARG A 51 14.96 0.15 8.41
N SER A 52 14.51 -0.97 7.85
CA SER A 52 15.40 -1.98 7.27
C SER A 52 15.94 -1.60 5.89
N GLY A 53 15.62 -0.39 5.38
CA GLY A 53 16.08 0.12 4.09
C GLY A 53 15.22 -0.32 2.90
N ASP A 54 14.17 -1.10 3.13
CA ASP A 54 13.28 -1.54 2.07
C ASP A 54 12.17 -0.51 1.84
N MET A 55 12.28 0.23 0.74
CA MET A 55 11.32 1.27 0.33
C MET A 55 10.33 0.77 -0.74
N THR A 56 10.25 -0.55 -0.98
CA THR A 56 9.33 -1.10 -1.98
C THR A 56 7.88 -0.96 -1.52
N LEU A 57 7.06 -0.24 -2.30
CA LEU A 57 5.67 0.08 -1.95
C LEU A 57 4.65 -0.93 -2.50
N LYS A 58 5.07 -1.82 -3.40
CA LYS A 58 4.24 -2.93 -3.86
C LYS A 58 4.29 -4.06 -2.82
N ASP A 59 3.19 -4.80 -2.73
CA ASP A 59 3.27 -6.09 -2.06
C ASP A 59 4.17 -6.97 -2.93
N GLU A 60 5.16 -7.62 -2.32
CA GLU A 60 5.82 -8.71 -3.01
C GLU A 60 4.76 -9.77 -3.36
N PRO A 61 4.82 -10.37 -4.55
CA PRO A 61 4.00 -11.53 -4.83
C PRO A 61 4.24 -12.53 -3.71
N ARG A 62 3.18 -12.87 -2.96
CA ARG A 62 3.28 -13.86 -1.90
C ARG A 62 3.84 -15.12 -2.56
N MET A 63 5.04 -15.55 -2.19
CA MET A 63 5.53 -16.86 -2.58
C MET A 63 4.68 -17.91 -1.85
N GLY A 64 3.57 -18.27 -2.48
CA GLY A 64 2.53 -19.18 -2.01
C GLY A 64 1.51 -19.36 -3.13
N ARG A 65 1.00 -20.59 -3.28
CA ARG A 65 0.21 -21.15 -4.41
C ARG A 65 -0.25 -20.11 -5.47
N PRO A 66 0.14 -20.27 -6.75
CA PRO A 66 -0.38 -19.44 -7.83
C PRO A 66 -1.91 -19.43 -7.77
N SER A 67 -2.51 -18.26 -7.59
CA SER A 67 -3.92 -18.09 -7.85
C SER A 67 -4.04 -17.91 -9.35
N ASP A 68 -4.43 -18.98 -10.05
CA ASP A 68 -4.94 -18.92 -11.42
C ASP A 68 -6.14 -17.97 -11.42
N PHE A 69 -5.89 -16.72 -11.75
CA PHE A 69 -6.91 -15.86 -12.33
C PHE A 69 -6.42 -15.56 -13.73
N ASP A 70 -6.93 -16.34 -14.67
CA ASP A 70 -6.83 -16.08 -16.10
C ASP A 70 -7.31 -14.64 -16.34
N ASP A 71 -6.41 -13.78 -16.77
CA ASP A 71 -6.76 -12.55 -17.46
C ASP A 71 -7.31 -12.96 -18.83
N ASP A 72 -8.61 -13.23 -18.87
CA ASP A 72 -9.36 -13.55 -20.07
C ASP A 72 -9.22 -12.41 -21.07
N VAL A 73 -8.35 -12.62 -22.06
CA VAL A 73 -8.16 -11.77 -23.23
C VAL A 73 -9.43 -11.84 -24.07
N ALA A 74 -10.35 -10.92 -23.82
CA ALA A 74 -11.38 -10.55 -24.80
C ALA A 74 -10.93 -9.26 -25.47
N LYS A 75 -10.21 -9.41 -26.60
CA LYS A 75 -10.01 -8.32 -27.55
C LYS A 75 -11.37 -7.97 -28.15
N ASP A 76 -11.80 -6.74 -27.93
CA ASP A 76 -12.85 -6.09 -28.74
C ASP A 76 -12.33 -6.03 -30.18
N GLY A 77 -12.88 -6.90 -31.01
CA GLY A 77 -12.66 -6.96 -32.45
C GLY A 77 -13.87 -6.42 -33.19
N SER A 78 -14.25 -5.17 -32.95
CA SER A 78 -15.18 -4.44 -33.81
C SER A 78 -14.44 -3.87 -35.04
N SER A 79 -14.56 -4.55 -36.18
CA SER A 79 -14.52 -3.89 -37.51
C SER A 79 -14.92 -4.83 -38.66
N PHE A 80 -15.96 -4.38 -39.36
CA PHE A 80 -16.55 -4.78 -40.65
C PHE A 80 -17.34 -6.09 -40.73
#